data_AF-A0A158LYV8-F1
#
_entry.id   AF-A0A158LYV8-F1
#
_cell.length_a   1.000
_cell.length_b   1.000
_cell.length_c   1.000
_cell.angle_alpha   90.00
_cell.angle_beta   90.00
_cell.angle_gamma   90.00
#
_symmetry.space_group_name_H-M   'P 1'
#
loop_
_entity.id
_entity.type
_entity.pdbx_description
1 polymer ?
#
loop_
_entity_poly.entity_id
_entity_poly.type
_entity_poly.pdbx_seq_one_letter_code
_entity_poly.pdbx_strand_id
1 'polypeptide(L)'
;MFARYDALRRQLPDDEAASLANDQDKWQGYIEADCAVYADMAGRDNDAWRLTWGEVALASCRADMIAAREDRLRQYQALIARRSAQRASILAP
;
A
#
# COMPACT_ATOMS: atom_id res chain seq x y z
N MET A 1 8.06 -3.43 -1.08
CA MET A 1 7.15 -2.32 -1.44
C MET A 1 7.80 -1.25 -2.31
N PHE A 2 8.86 -0.57 -1.85
CA PHE A 2 9.40 0.64 -2.49
C PHE A 2 9.68 0.51 -4.00
N ALA A 3 10.29 -0.61 -4.43
CA ALA A 3 10.62 -0.83 -5.83
C ALA A 3 9.40 -0.78 -6.78
N ARG A 4 8.23 -1.30 -6.35
CA ARG A 4 7.03 -1.33 -7.21
C ARG A 4 6.35 0.03 -7.28
N TYR A 5 6.28 0.72 -6.15
CA TYR A 5 5.79 2.10 -6.08
C TYR A 5 6.64 3.01 -6.98
N ASP A 6 7.97 2.94 -6.87
CA ASP A 6 8.88 3.76 -7.68
C ASP A 6 8.75 3.46 -9.17
N ALA A 7 8.66 2.17 -9.53
CA ALA A 7 8.48 1.75 -10.91
C ALA A 7 7.15 2.25 -11.50
N LEU A 8 6.07 2.24 -10.71
CA LEU A 8 4.77 2.77 -11.10
C LEU A 8 4.82 4.30 -11.26
N ARG A 9 5.36 5.01 -10.27
CA ARG A 9 5.46 6.47 -10.26
C ARG A 9 6.21 7.01 -11.49
N ARG A 10 7.28 6.35 -11.93
CA ARG A 10 8.06 6.74 -13.12
C ARG A 10 7.32 6.57 -14.45
N GLN A 11 6.24 5.79 -14.50
CA GLN A 11 5.44 5.56 -15.71
C GLN A 11 4.25 6.52 -15.84
N LEU A 12 3.96 7.27 -14.78
CA LEU A 12 2.80 8.14 -14.69
C LEU A 12 3.14 9.56 -15.15
N PRO A 13 2.20 10.27 -15.79
CA PRO A 13 2.24 11.72 -15.89
C PRO A 13 2.32 12.39 -14.51
N ASP A 14 2.83 13.63 -14.46
CA ASP A 14 3.15 14.32 -13.20
C ASP A 14 1.95 14.46 -12.24
N ASP A 15 0.75 14.74 -12.77
CA ASP A 15 -0.49 14.88 -11.99
C ASP A 15 -0.95 13.54 -11.39
N GLU A 16 -0.87 12.45 -12.16
CA GLU A 16 -1.17 11.10 -11.69
C GLU A 16 -0.11 10.62 -10.69
N ALA A 17 1.17 10.92 -10.92
CA ALA A 17 2.27 10.60 -10.03
C ALA A 17 2.16 11.34 -8.67
N ALA A 18 1.72 12.61 -8.69
CA ALA A 18 1.43 13.39 -7.49
C ALA A 18 0.24 12.81 -6.72
N SER A 19 -0.82 12.42 -7.44
CA SER A 19 -1.99 11.77 -6.85
C SER A 19 -1.63 10.44 -6.18
N LEU A 20 -0.81 9.61 -6.83
CA LEU A 20 -0.30 8.36 -6.27
C LEU A 20 0.54 8.59 -5.00
N ALA A 21 1.37 9.63 -4.97
CA ALA A 21 2.17 9.96 -3.79
C ALA A 21 1.28 10.38 -2.60
N ASN A 22 0.32 11.28 -2.84
CA ASN A 22 -0.63 11.70 -1.81
C ASN A 22 -1.46 10.52 -1.26
N ASP A 23 -1.88 9.59 -2.12
CA ASP A 23 -2.55 8.36 -1.69
C ASP A 23 -1.61 7.46 -0.87
N GLN A 24 -0.34 7.34 -1.27
CA GLN A 24 0.66 6.56 -0.53
C GLN A 24 0.92 7.13 0.87
N ASP A 25 1.00 8.45 1.01
CA ASP A 25 1.21 9.12 2.29
C ASP A 25 0.00 8.91 3.23
N LYS A 26 -1.23 9.06 2.70
CA LYS A 26 -2.46 8.78 3.46
C LYS A 26 -2.55 7.32 3.89
N TRP A 27 -2.20 6.41 2.99
CA TRP A 27 -2.18 4.98 3.30
C TRP A 27 -1.16 4.68 4.41
N GLN A 28 0.01 5.30 4.39
CA GLN A 28 1.01 5.11 5.44
C GLN A 28 0.49 5.57 6.81
N GLY A 29 -0.13 6.76 6.88
CA GLY A 29 -0.76 7.22 8.12
C GLY A 29 -1.90 6.31 8.60
N TYR A 30 -2.70 5.79 7.67
CA TYR A 30 -3.76 4.85 7.98
C TYR A 30 -3.22 3.54 8.59
N ILE A 31 -2.20 2.90 8.00
CA ILE A 31 -1.68 1.64 8.52
C ILE A 31 -1.06 1.78 9.91
N GLU A 32 -0.45 2.93 10.21
CA GLU A 32 0.13 3.18 11.52
C GLU A 32 -0.95 3.28 12.59
N ALA A 33 -2.04 3.99 12.29
CA ALA A 33 -3.19 4.10 13.18
C ALA A 33 -3.94 2.77 13.34
N ASP A 34 -4.23 2.09 12.23
CA ASP A 34 -5.01 0.85 12.22
C ASP A 34 -4.29 -0.28 12.95
N CYS A 35 -3.00 -0.49 12.68
CA CYS A 35 -2.24 -1.53 13.36
C CYS A 35 -2.00 -1.24 14.84
N ALA A 36 -1.94 0.03 15.25
CA ALA A 36 -1.89 0.39 16.67
C ALA A 36 -3.19 -0.01 17.38
N VAL A 37 -4.35 0.25 16.76
CA VAL A 37 -5.66 -0.18 17.28
C VAL A 37 -5.75 -1.71 17.34
N TYR A 38 -5.31 -2.41 16.29
CA TYR A 38 -5.29 -3.87 16.27
C TYR A 38 -4.46 -4.46 17.42
N ALA A 39 -3.24 -3.96 17.62
CA ALA A 39 -2.36 -4.39 18.69
C ALA A 39 -2.94 -4.07 20.08
N ASP A 40 -3.59 -2.91 20.24
CA ASP A 40 -4.28 -2.54 21.48
C ASP A 40 -5.45 -3.49 21.77
N MET A 41 -6.33 -3.75 20.80
CA MET A 41 -7.47 -4.65 20.98
C MET A 41 -7.06 -6.06 21.39
N ALA A 42 -5.94 -6.56 20.87
CA ALA A 42 -5.44 -7.89 21.22
C ALA A 42 -4.82 -7.98 22.63
N GLY A 43 -4.46 -6.84 23.24
CA GLY A 43 -3.74 -6.76 24.52
C GLY A 43 -4.37 -5.91 25.61
N ARG A 44 -5.50 -5.25 25.34
CA ARG A 44 -6.07 -4.16 26.16
C ARG A 44 -6.22 -4.50 27.64
N ASP A 45 -6.62 -5.74 27.93
CA ASP A 45 -6.89 -6.20 29.29
C ASP A 45 -5.81 -7.17 29.82
N ASN A 46 -4.66 -7.28 29.13
CA ASN A 46 -3.59 -8.21 29.49
C ASN A 46 -2.19 -7.62 29.25
N ASP A 47 -1.61 -7.01 30.29
CA ASP A 47 -0.27 -6.43 30.24
C ASP A 47 0.83 -7.45 29.87
N ALA A 48 0.71 -8.71 30.30
CA ALA A 48 1.68 -9.75 29.95
C ALA A 48 1.65 -10.05 28.45
N TRP A 49 0.46 -10.03 27.83
CA TRP A 49 0.32 -10.15 26.38
C TRP A 49 0.95 -8.94 25.68
N ARG A 50 0.65 -7.72 26.15
CA ARG A 50 1.18 -6.49 25.56
C ARG A 50 2.72 -6.47 25.53
N LEU A 51 3.36 -6.97 26.59
CA LEU A 51 4.82 -7.04 26.71
C LEU A 51 5.48 -8.17 25.90
N THR A 52 4.74 -9.23 25.54
CA THR A 52 5.32 -10.42 24.89
C THR A 52 4.91 -10.59 23.43
N TRP A 53 3.69 -10.18 23.07
CA TRP A 53 3.09 -10.38 21.76
C TRP A 53 2.65 -9.08 21.07
N GLY A 54 2.56 -7.96 21.78
CA GLY A 54 2.12 -6.68 21.21
C GLY A 54 2.96 -6.21 20.02
N GLU A 55 4.29 -6.30 20.13
CA GLU A 55 5.21 -5.96 19.03
C GLU A 55 5.08 -6.91 17.84
N VAL A 56 4.89 -8.21 18.11
CA VAL A 56 4.68 -9.23 17.07
C VAL A 56 3.38 -8.96 16.32
N ALA A 57 2.29 -8.70 17.04
CA ALA A 57 0.98 -8.38 16.45
C ALA A 57 1.04 -7.11 15.59
N LEU A 58 1.73 -6.06 16.05
CA LEU A 58 1.94 -4.83 15.30
C LEU A 58 2.74 -5.09 14.01
N ALA A 59 3.82 -5.87 14.10
CA ALA A 59 4.66 -6.22 12.96
C ALA A 59 3.89 -7.07 11.94
N SER A 60 3.13 -8.06 12.39
CA SER A 60 2.29 -8.90 11.54
C SER A 60 1.21 -8.09 10.82
N CYS A 61 0.48 -7.23 11.53
CA CYS A 61 -0.51 -6.34 10.90
C CYS A 61 0.12 -5.48 9.80
N ARG A 62 1.27 -4.86 10.07
CA ARG A 62 1.98 -4.04 9.07
C ARG A 62 2.40 -4.86 7.86
N ALA A 63 2.89 -6.09 8.07
CA ALA A 63 3.30 -6.97 6.98
C ALA A 63 2.11 -7.32 6.06
N ASP A 64 0.96 -7.67 6.63
CA ASP A 64 -0.25 -7.99 5.86
C ASP A 64 -0.75 -6.78 5.06
N MET A 65 -0.77 -5.60 5.69
CA MET A 65 -1.16 -4.36 5.01
C MET A 65 -0.21 -3.99 3.88
N ILE A 66 1.10 -4.18 4.06
CA ILE A 66 2.10 -3.98 3.01
C ILE A 66 1.85 -4.95 1.85
N ALA A 67 1.59 -6.23 2.11
CA ALA A 67 1.30 -7.21 1.07
C ALA A 67 0.05 -6.84 0.25
N ALA A 68 -1.04 -6.46 0.93
CA ALA A 68 -2.26 -5.99 0.27
C ALA A 68 -2.01 -4.73 -0.59
N ARG A 69 -1.14 -3.83 -0.10
CA ARG A 69 -0.76 -2.62 -0.86
C ARG A 69 0.08 -2.95 -2.08
N GLU A 70 0.98 -3.92 -2.01
CA GLU A 70 1.74 -4.38 -3.18
C GLU A 70 0.84 -4.93 -4.28
N ASP A 71 -0.21 -5.67 -3.92
CA ASP A 71 -1.20 -6.15 -4.87
C ASP A 71 -2.03 -5.03 -5.47
N ARG A 72 -2.40 -4.02 -4.68
CA ARG A 72 -3.06 -2.82 -5.22
C ARG A 72 -2.17 -2.08 -6.23
N LEU A 73 -0.88 -1.90 -5.92
CA LEU A 73 0.07 -1.29 -6.84
C LEU A 73 0.22 -2.10 -8.14
N ARG A 74 0.18 -3.43 -8.05
CA ARG A 74 0.17 -4.32 -9.22
C ARG A 74 -1.06 -4.10 -10.10
N GLN A 75 -2.23 -3.91 -9.49
CA GLN A 75 -3.46 -3.61 -10.23
C GLN A 75 -3.37 -2.27 -10.96
N TYR A 76 -2.79 -1.24 -10.34
CA TYR A 76 -2.55 0.05 -11.00
C TYR A 76 -1.59 -0.08 -12.19
N GLN A 77 -0.48 -0.83 -12.04
CA GLN A 77 0.43 -1.12 -13.15
C GLN A 77 -0.29 -1.81 -14.32
N ALA A 78 -1.13 -2.81 -14.02
CA ALA A 78 -1.92 -3.50 -15.05
C ALA A 78 -2.96 -2.60 -15.72
N LEU A 79 -3.54 -1.64 -15.00
CA LEU A 79 -4.44 -0.64 -15.57
C LEU A 79 -3.70 0.29 -16.55
N ILE A 80 -2.54 0.80 -16.17
CA ILE A 80 -1.74 1.70 -17.01
C ILE A 80 -1.25 0.98 -18.27
N ALA A 81 -0.79 -0.26 -18.14
CA ALA A 81 -0.41 -1.08 -19.29
C ALA A 81 -1.57 -1.25 -20.28
N ARG A 82 -2.78 -1.52 -19.78
CA ARG A 82 -3.99 -1.61 -20.61
C ARG A 82 -4.33 -0.29 -21.30
N ARG A 83 -4.24 0.84 -20.58
CA ARG A 83 -4.46 2.19 -21.16
C ARG A 83 -3.47 2.46 -22.30
N SER A 84 -2.19 2.14 -22.11
CA SER A 84 -1.16 2.32 -23.14
C SER A 84 -1.39 1.43 -24.36
N ALA A 85 -1.75 0.16 -24.15
CA ALA A 85 -2.07 -0.77 -25.24
C ALA A 85 -3.32 -0.31 -26.03
N GLN A 86 -4.36 0.14 -25.34
CA GLN A 86 -5.55 0.68 -25.99
C GLN A 86 -5.20 1.89 -26.86
N ARG A 87 -4.42 2.83 -26.33
CA ARG A 87 -3.97 4.01 -27.10
C ARG A 87 -3.18 3.61 -28.35
N ALA A 88 -2.29 2.62 -28.24
CA ALA A 88 -1.55 2.12 -29.39
C ALA A 88 -2.46 1.48 -30.45
N SER A 89 -3.49 0.73 -30.04
CA SER A 89 -4.45 0.10 -30.97
C SER A 89 -5.31 1.10 -31.74
N ILE A 90 -5.62 2.26 -31.13
CA ILE A 90 -6.38 3.34 -31.80
C ILE A 90 -5.51 4.08 -32.82
N LEU A 91 -4.20 4.16 -32.55
CA LEU A 91 -3.24 4.89 -33.38
C LEU A 91 -2.56 4.01 -34.45
N ALA A 92 -2.79 2.70 -34.44
CA ALA A 92 -2.31 1.80 -35.48
C ALA A 92 -3.18 1.97 -36.74
N PRO A 93 -2.58 2.22 -37.93
CA PRO A 93 -3.31 2.45 -39.18
C PRO A 93 -4.00 1.20 -39.74
#